data_AF-A0AA89C0Y5-F1
#
_entry.id   AF-A0AA89C0Y5-F1
#
_cell.length_a   1.000
_cell.length_b   1.000
_cell.length_c   1.000
_cell.angle_alpha   90.00
_cell.angle_beta   90.00
_cell.angle_gamma   90.00
#
_symmetry.space_group_name_H-M   'P 1'
#
loop_
_entity.id
_entity.type
_entity.pdbx_description
1 polymer ?
#
loop_
_entity_poly.entity_id
_entity_poly.type
_entity_poly.pdbx_seq_one_letter_code
_entity_poly.pdbx_strand_id
1 'polypeptide(L)'
;MMSSVRIPADICYGSLAFFQSILHNIFLLYHVDIFVSVYKIDKTSFWIGEGIFLIWNSLNDPIFGWISDKDFLGTSSHNPSNKEIVSKRLKALKINGPIFALTFMLFWFPWGYAPLQFVICLCLYDSFLTMIDLHHSALLADLAISAEIRAKLNWKSSFFSALGSLAVFVSYAVWRRENLWTFRMFCLILALSSVVGFYFITNFLQTAFHSSIKQYELTSIQNPEFSVERSNSHKEDRPSFKRFITQLLRQQNFVLFSVMNLVQLVISIVMFCVGPSNVWMLCLFIASNRVFTEGTCKLLNLVISDLVDEDFVVHGRKKAVSALMFGTSALVSKPGQTLAPLVGTWFLSLQTGHDIFETGNELGTLSIDKSKLSPEEFKQHQQGCFNLLVYIPIVCAVVQLLVWTQFSLHGSRLRWIKSLRAGAEHSVI
;
A
#
# COMPACT_ATOMS: atom_id res chain seq x y z
N MET A 1 -38.88 -17.52 -3.78
CA MET A 1 -38.75 -16.26 -3.01
C MET A 1 -37.46 -16.34 -2.18
N MET A 2 -36.30 -16.28 -2.83
CA MET A 2 -35.01 -16.20 -2.13
C MET A 2 -34.74 -14.71 -1.91
N SER A 3 -34.81 -14.27 -0.65
CA SER A 3 -34.30 -12.97 -0.24
C SER A 3 -32.82 -12.91 -0.60
N SER A 4 -32.48 -12.18 -1.66
CA SER A 4 -31.07 -11.93 -1.99
C SER A 4 -30.47 -11.16 -0.82
N VAL A 5 -29.59 -11.81 -0.07
CA VAL A 5 -28.78 -11.17 0.96
C VAL A 5 -28.01 -10.05 0.27
N ARG A 6 -28.46 -8.80 0.46
CA ARG A 6 -27.76 -7.62 -0.05
C ARG A 6 -26.60 -7.35 0.90
N ILE A 7 -25.43 -7.87 0.55
CA ILE A 7 -24.18 -7.49 1.21
C ILE A 7 -24.00 -5.96 1.04
N PRO A 8 -23.64 -5.23 2.10
CA PRO A 8 -23.35 -3.80 1.99
C PRO A 8 -22.14 -3.50 1.07
N ALA A 9 -22.23 -2.45 0.25
CA ALA A 9 -21.17 -2.08 -0.71
C ALA A 9 -19.82 -1.73 -0.03
N ASP A 10 -19.87 -1.19 1.18
CA ASP A 10 -18.69 -0.90 2.01
C ASP A 10 -17.96 -2.16 2.47
N ILE A 11 -18.71 -3.23 2.77
CA ILE A 11 -18.12 -4.54 3.05
C ILE A 11 -17.46 -5.11 1.79
N CYS A 12 -18.14 -5.05 0.64
CA CYS A 12 -17.58 -5.55 -0.61
C CYS A 12 -16.32 -4.79 -1.04
N TYR A 13 -16.30 -3.47 -0.94
CA TYR A 13 -15.11 -2.68 -1.20
C TYR A 13 -13.95 -3.08 -0.27
N GLY A 14 -14.24 -3.27 1.02
CA GLY A 14 -13.24 -3.71 1.99
C GLY A 14 -12.71 -5.13 1.72
N SER A 15 -13.58 -6.06 1.30
CA SER A 15 -13.20 -7.43 0.97
C SER A 15 -12.20 -7.55 -0.18
N LEU A 16 -12.13 -6.57 -1.10
CA LEU A 16 -11.08 -6.55 -2.14
C LEU A 16 -9.68 -6.50 -1.50
N ALA A 17 -9.52 -5.68 -0.45
CA ALA A 17 -8.26 -5.58 0.28
C ALA A 17 -7.90 -6.88 1.02
N PHE A 18 -8.90 -7.65 1.47
CA PHE A 18 -8.66 -8.99 2.05
C PHE A 18 -8.03 -9.93 1.00
N PHE A 19 -8.62 -10.04 -0.19
CA PHE A 19 -8.15 -10.96 -1.23
C PHE A 19 -6.79 -10.61 -1.82
N GLN A 20 -6.43 -9.32 -1.79
CA GLN A 20 -5.06 -8.88 -2.06
C GLN A 20 -4.12 -9.25 -0.90
N SER A 21 -4.50 -8.93 0.33
CA SER A 21 -3.69 -9.09 1.53
C SER A 21 -3.30 -10.55 1.83
N ILE A 22 -4.21 -11.51 1.61
CA ILE A 22 -3.91 -12.94 1.82
C ILE A 22 -2.79 -13.46 0.92
N LEU A 23 -2.57 -12.87 -0.26
CA LEU A 23 -1.49 -13.25 -1.16
C LEU A 23 -0.25 -12.39 -0.93
N HIS A 24 -0.45 -11.08 -0.83
CA HIS A 24 0.64 -10.11 -0.74
C HIS A 24 1.54 -10.32 0.47
N ASN A 25 0.95 -10.60 1.64
CA ASN A 25 1.76 -10.84 2.83
C ASN A 25 2.60 -12.14 2.74
N ILE A 26 2.09 -13.18 2.07
CA ILE A 26 2.85 -14.41 1.85
C ILE A 26 3.99 -14.16 0.86
N PHE A 27 3.72 -13.42 -0.21
CA PHE A 27 4.76 -12.99 -1.14
C PHE A 27 5.87 -12.22 -0.41
N LEU A 28 5.53 -11.16 0.35
CA LEU A 28 6.52 -10.33 1.05
C LEU A 28 7.44 -11.13 1.97
N LEU A 29 6.92 -12.17 2.63
CA LEU A 29 7.68 -12.96 3.60
C LEU A 29 8.57 -14.02 2.97
N TYR A 30 8.10 -14.72 1.93
CA TYR A 30 8.76 -15.95 1.47
C TYR A 30 9.42 -15.85 0.10
N HIS A 31 9.17 -14.80 -0.70
CA HIS A 31 9.70 -14.74 -2.06
C HIS A 31 11.25 -14.71 -2.10
N VAL A 32 11.92 -13.99 -1.21
CA VAL A 32 13.39 -14.02 -1.16
C VAL A 32 13.88 -15.40 -0.69
N ASP A 33 13.26 -15.95 0.36
CA ASP A 33 13.68 -17.23 0.94
C ASP A 33 13.52 -18.39 -0.04
N ILE A 34 12.45 -18.44 -0.84
CA ILE A 34 12.27 -19.48 -1.87
C ILE A 34 13.38 -19.42 -2.92
N PHE A 35 13.74 -18.23 -3.38
CA PHE A 35 14.70 -18.06 -4.46
C PHE A 35 16.16 -18.23 -4.01
N VAL A 36 16.50 -17.69 -2.84
CA VAL A 36 17.86 -17.78 -2.28
C VAL A 36 18.10 -19.15 -1.66
N SER A 37 17.20 -19.62 -0.79
CA SER A 37 17.46 -20.83 0.01
C SER A 37 17.07 -22.12 -0.71
N VAL A 38 15.98 -22.11 -1.50
CA VAL A 38 15.50 -23.34 -2.17
C VAL A 38 15.98 -23.42 -3.61
N TYR A 39 15.80 -22.37 -4.41
CA TYR A 39 16.22 -22.36 -5.81
C TYR A 39 17.69 -22.02 -6.02
N LYS A 40 18.40 -21.59 -4.95
CA LYS A 40 19.84 -21.37 -4.92
C LYS A 40 20.33 -20.44 -6.03
N ILE A 41 19.70 -19.27 -6.13
CA ILE A 41 20.19 -18.20 -7.00
C ILE A 41 21.53 -17.69 -6.47
N ASP A 42 22.50 -17.52 -7.37
CA ASP A 42 23.79 -16.93 -7.04
C ASP A 42 23.67 -15.43 -6.74
N LYS A 43 24.60 -14.91 -5.93
CA LYS A 43 24.63 -13.52 -5.50
C LYS A 43 24.49 -12.56 -6.68
N THR A 44 25.33 -12.70 -7.71
CA THR A 44 25.37 -11.77 -8.86
C THR A 44 24.02 -11.71 -9.58
N SER A 45 23.43 -12.87 -9.87
CA SER A 45 22.11 -12.97 -10.50
C SER A 45 21.00 -12.36 -9.65
N PHE A 46 21.04 -12.55 -8.34
CA PHE A 46 20.08 -11.93 -7.41
C PHE A 46 20.15 -10.39 -7.50
N TRP A 47 21.35 -9.83 -7.42
CA TRP A 47 21.56 -8.37 -7.49
C TRP A 47 21.17 -7.77 -8.84
N ILE A 48 21.49 -8.45 -9.94
CA ILE A 48 21.04 -8.04 -11.27
C ILE A 48 19.51 -8.06 -11.33
N GLY A 49 18.88 -9.10 -10.79
CA GLY A 49 17.43 -9.23 -10.78
C GLY A 49 16.73 -8.14 -9.97
N GLU A 50 17.22 -7.85 -8.76
CA GLU A 50 16.75 -6.74 -7.93
C GLU A 50 16.98 -5.38 -8.60
N GLY A 51 18.09 -5.21 -9.32
CA GLY A 51 18.35 -3.99 -10.10
C GLY A 51 17.36 -3.79 -11.25
N ILE A 52 17.04 -4.85 -12.00
CA ILE A 52 16.01 -4.82 -13.04
C ILE A 52 14.64 -4.54 -12.42
N PHE A 53 14.33 -5.22 -11.32
CA PHE A 53 13.08 -5.02 -10.59
C PHE A 53 12.94 -3.60 -10.07
N LEU A 54 14.01 -2.98 -9.55
CA LEU A 54 14.00 -1.59 -9.10
C LEU A 54 13.59 -0.63 -10.23
N ILE A 55 14.17 -0.81 -11.41
CA ILE A 55 13.84 0.01 -12.58
C ILE A 55 12.38 -0.22 -12.99
N TRP A 56 11.96 -1.49 -13.08
CA TRP A 56 10.60 -1.84 -13.42
C TRP A 56 9.60 -1.23 -12.45
N ASN A 57 9.74 -1.54 -11.15
CA ASN A 57 8.86 -1.12 -10.07
C ASN A 57 8.67 0.40 -10.04
N SER A 58 9.73 1.17 -10.31
CA SER A 58 9.67 2.64 -10.36
C SER A 58 8.89 3.18 -11.58
N LEU A 59 9.02 2.53 -12.73
CA LEU A 59 8.32 2.91 -13.96
C LEU A 59 6.88 2.39 -14.02
N ASN A 60 6.60 1.32 -13.28
CA ASN A 60 5.37 0.56 -13.32
C ASN A 60 4.13 1.41 -12.97
N ASP A 61 4.16 2.15 -11.86
CA ASP A 61 3.04 2.99 -11.40
C ASP A 61 2.69 4.13 -12.34
N PRO A 62 3.62 4.97 -12.83
CA PRO A 62 3.26 6.05 -13.75
C PRO A 62 2.74 5.49 -15.09
N ILE A 63 3.31 4.38 -15.58
CA ILE A 63 2.86 3.75 -16.83
C ILE A 63 1.42 3.24 -16.69
N PHE A 64 1.14 2.45 -15.66
CA PHE A 64 -0.19 1.89 -15.47
C PHE A 64 -1.23 2.90 -14.98
N GLY A 65 -0.80 3.93 -14.24
CA GLY A 65 -1.64 5.08 -13.94
C GLY A 65 -2.08 5.81 -15.20
N TRP A 66 -1.14 6.06 -16.12
CA TRP A 66 -1.47 6.66 -17.42
C TRP A 66 -2.37 5.75 -18.27
N ILE A 67 -2.07 4.45 -18.36
CA ILE A 67 -2.89 3.49 -19.14
C ILE A 67 -4.32 3.40 -18.59
N SER A 68 -4.50 3.39 -17.27
CA SER A 68 -5.82 3.40 -16.62
C SER A 68 -6.64 4.62 -17.05
N ASP A 69 -6.01 5.80 -16.99
CA ASP A 69 -6.71 7.08 -17.05
C ASP A 69 -6.67 7.78 -18.42
N LYS A 70 -5.87 7.30 -19.38
CA LYS A 70 -5.76 7.85 -20.73
C LYS A 70 -7.12 7.99 -21.42
N ASP A 71 -8.00 7.01 -21.26
CA ASP A 71 -9.33 7.05 -21.88
C ASP A 71 -10.26 8.09 -21.24
N PHE A 72 -9.99 8.52 -20.00
CA PHE A 72 -10.72 9.59 -19.32
C PHE A 72 -10.12 10.99 -19.59
N LEU A 73 -8.85 11.03 -20.02
CA LEU A 73 -8.09 12.24 -20.34
C LEU A 73 -8.17 12.62 -21.83
N GLY A 74 -8.58 11.70 -22.70
CA GLY A 74 -8.72 11.94 -24.14
C GLY A 74 -9.75 13.02 -24.47
N THR A 75 -9.46 13.84 -25.48
CA THR A 75 -10.31 14.90 -26.06
C THR A 75 -11.47 14.33 -26.88
N SER A 76 -12.17 13.33 -26.36
CA SER A 76 -13.44 12.89 -26.94
C SER A 76 -14.54 13.78 -26.39
N SER A 77 -15.43 14.28 -27.25
CA SER A 77 -16.54 15.19 -26.96
C SER A 77 -17.60 14.64 -25.96
N HIS A 78 -17.32 13.53 -25.31
CA HIS A 78 -18.16 12.85 -24.34
C HIS A 78 -17.43 12.83 -22.99
N ASN A 79 -17.89 13.61 -22.02
CA ASN A 79 -17.45 13.43 -20.64
C ASN A 79 -18.01 12.08 -20.15
N PRO A 80 -17.16 11.09 -19.81
CA PRO A 80 -17.62 9.79 -19.38
C PRO A 80 -18.42 9.94 -18.08
N SER A 81 -19.57 9.27 -18.00
CA SER A 81 -20.40 9.30 -16.79
C SER A 81 -19.65 8.62 -15.64
N ASN A 82 -19.83 9.07 -14.39
CA ASN A 82 -19.26 8.41 -13.21
C ASN A 82 -19.61 6.89 -13.19
N LYS A 83 -20.77 6.53 -13.73
CA LYS A 83 -21.19 5.14 -13.91
C LYS A 83 -20.23 4.33 -14.80
N GLU A 84 -19.75 4.92 -15.88
CA GLU A 84 -18.83 4.30 -16.84
C GLU A 84 -17.43 4.14 -16.23
N ILE A 85 -16.96 5.16 -15.50
CA ILE A 85 -15.68 5.15 -14.80
C ILE A 85 -15.64 4.01 -13.79
N VAL A 86 -16.61 3.95 -12.88
CA VAL A 86 -16.71 2.91 -11.84
C VAL A 86 -16.83 1.52 -12.48
N SER A 87 -17.66 1.36 -13.51
CA SER A 87 -17.81 0.08 -14.21
C SER A 87 -16.49 -0.39 -14.85
N LYS A 88 -15.74 0.53 -15.48
CA LYS A 88 -14.44 0.22 -16.07
C LYS A 88 -13.42 -0.22 -15.02
N ARG A 89 -13.35 0.48 -13.87
CA ARG A 89 -12.45 0.11 -12.77
C ARG A 89 -12.79 -1.24 -12.15
N LEU A 90 -14.08 -1.52 -11.93
CA LEU A 90 -14.55 -2.82 -11.45
C LEU A 90 -14.24 -3.95 -12.44
N LYS A 91 -14.40 -3.69 -13.75
CA LYS A 91 -14.02 -4.65 -14.79
C LYS A 91 -12.52 -4.91 -14.80
N ALA A 92 -11.70 -3.87 -14.62
CA ALA A 92 -10.25 -4.03 -14.53
C ALA A 92 -9.86 -4.86 -13.30
N LEU A 93 -10.44 -4.60 -12.13
CA LEU A 93 -10.23 -5.41 -10.92
C LEU A 93 -10.67 -6.87 -11.11
N LYS A 94 -11.79 -7.10 -11.80
CA LYS A 94 -12.31 -8.45 -12.10
C LYS A 94 -11.37 -9.25 -13.00
N ILE A 95 -10.66 -8.60 -13.93
CA ILE A 95 -9.73 -9.24 -14.87
C ILE A 95 -8.35 -9.38 -14.23
N ASN A 96 -7.83 -8.31 -13.63
CA ASN A 96 -6.48 -8.27 -13.06
C ASN A 96 -6.37 -9.08 -11.75
N GLY A 97 -7.44 -9.18 -10.95
CA GLY A 97 -7.46 -9.97 -9.72
C GLY A 97 -7.07 -11.44 -9.91
N PRO A 98 -7.73 -12.18 -10.83
CA PRO A 98 -7.34 -13.53 -11.15
C PRO A 98 -5.92 -13.66 -11.71
N ILE A 99 -5.49 -12.73 -12.56
CA ILE A 99 -4.14 -12.77 -13.15
C ILE A 99 -3.08 -12.52 -12.07
N PHE A 100 -3.31 -11.58 -11.16
CA PHE A 100 -2.48 -11.36 -9.97
C PHE A 100 -2.32 -12.65 -9.15
N ALA A 101 -3.42 -13.36 -8.87
CA ALA A 101 -3.37 -14.64 -8.16
C ALA A 101 -2.62 -15.73 -8.94
N LEU A 102 -2.69 -15.73 -10.27
CA LEU A 102 -1.89 -16.63 -11.11
C LEU A 102 -0.40 -16.28 -11.07
N THR A 103 -0.03 -14.99 -11.17
CA THR A 103 1.37 -14.56 -11.07
C THR A 103 1.98 -14.87 -9.70
N PHE A 104 1.18 -14.81 -8.63
CA PHE A 104 1.59 -15.27 -7.31
C PHE A 104 1.99 -16.75 -7.30
N MET A 105 1.28 -17.61 -8.05
CA MET A 105 1.61 -19.04 -8.09
C MET A 105 2.91 -19.36 -8.84
N LEU A 106 3.38 -18.46 -9.72
CA LEU A 106 4.61 -18.65 -10.49
C LEU A 106 5.89 -18.68 -9.61
N PHE A 107 5.83 -18.11 -8.41
CA PHE A 107 6.94 -18.11 -7.45
C PHE A 107 7.21 -19.51 -6.88
N TRP A 108 6.15 -20.30 -6.70
CA TRP A 108 6.22 -21.47 -5.82
C TRP A 108 6.65 -22.75 -6.55
N PHE A 109 6.55 -22.76 -7.88
CA PHE A 109 6.93 -23.90 -8.72
C PHE A 109 8.12 -23.54 -9.61
N PRO A 110 9.20 -24.35 -9.61
CA PRO A 110 10.31 -24.13 -10.51
C PRO A 110 9.89 -24.53 -11.93
N TRP A 111 10.05 -23.63 -12.89
CA TRP A 111 9.69 -23.89 -14.29
C TRP A 111 10.81 -23.54 -15.28
N GLY A 112 11.94 -23.00 -14.81
CA GLY A 112 13.05 -22.65 -15.66
C GLY A 112 14.31 -22.27 -14.89
N TYR A 113 15.19 -21.52 -15.56
CA TYR A 113 16.41 -20.99 -14.96
C TYR A 113 16.08 -20.02 -13.82
N ALA A 114 16.57 -20.29 -12.60
CA ALA A 114 16.11 -19.61 -11.40
C ALA A 114 16.25 -18.08 -11.44
N PRO A 115 17.38 -17.49 -11.89
CA PRO A 115 17.49 -16.03 -12.08
C PRO A 115 16.46 -15.43 -13.03
N LEU A 116 16.20 -16.11 -14.15
CA LEU A 116 15.21 -15.63 -15.12
C LEU A 116 13.80 -15.73 -14.54
N GLN A 117 13.50 -16.83 -13.86
CA GLN A 117 12.25 -17.02 -13.15
C GLN A 117 12.05 -15.94 -12.08
N PHE A 118 13.09 -15.59 -11.31
CA PHE A 118 13.04 -14.54 -10.29
C PHE A 118 12.62 -13.19 -10.87
N VAL A 119 13.31 -12.74 -11.92
CA VAL A 119 13.03 -11.44 -12.57
C VAL A 119 11.63 -11.43 -13.19
N ILE A 120 11.27 -12.47 -13.94
CA ILE A 120 9.95 -12.55 -14.59
C ILE A 120 8.83 -12.55 -13.56
N CYS A 121 8.97 -13.35 -12.49
CA CYS A 121 7.95 -13.42 -11.45
C CYS A 121 7.80 -12.09 -10.72
N LEU A 122 8.90 -11.44 -10.33
CA LEU A 122 8.87 -10.13 -9.65
C LEU A 122 8.21 -9.06 -10.52
N CYS A 123 8.65 -8.88 -11.76
CA CYS A 123 8.11 -7.84 -12.64
C CYS A 123 6.63 -8.10 -12.98
N LEU A 124 6.25 -9.34 -13.31
CA LEU A 124 4.86 -9.67 -13.61
C LEU A 124 3.96 -9.48 -12.39
N TYR A 125 4.37 -9.98 -11.23
CA TYR A 125 3.58 -9.87 -10.00
C TYR A 125 3.38 -8.42 -9.58
N ASP A 126 4.45 -7.62 -9.60
CA ASP A 126 4.38 -6.20 -9.26
C ASP A 126 3.53 -5.41 -10.26
N SER A 127 3.53 -5.79 -11.54
CA SER A 127 2.64 -5.23 -12.57
C SER A 127 1.16 -5.37 -12.20
N PHE A 128 0.74 -6.59 -11.88
CA PHE A 128 -0.65 -6.84 -11.53
C PHE A 128 -1.03 -6.36 -10.14
N LEU A 129 -0.08 -6.37 -9.20
CA LEU A 129 -0.26 -5.74 -7.88
C LEU A 129 -0.52 -4.23 -8.05
N THR A 130 0.32 -3.54 -8.81
CA THR A 130 0.17 -2.10 -9.11
C THR A 130 -1.17 -1.82 -9.78
N MET A 131 -1.59 -2.64 -10.74
CA MET A 131 -2.92 -2.50 -11.36
C MET A 131 -4.08 -2.64 -10.38
N ILE A 132 -4.01 -3.60 -9.45
CA ILE A 132 -5.05 -3.76 -8.42
C ILE A 132 -5.05 -2.57 -7.48
N ASP A 133 -3.89 -2.14 -6.98
CA ASP A 133 -3.75 -1.04 -6.03
C ASP A 133 -4.24 0.28 -6.62
N LEU A 134 -3.85 0.59 -7.86
CA LEU A 134 -4.28 1.79 -8.57
C LEU A 134 -5.81 1.80 -8.75
N HIS A 135 -6.40 0.70 -9.21
CA HIS A 135 -7.85 0.64 -9.42
C HIS A 135 -8.64 0.61 -8.12
N HIS A 136 -8.16 -0.07 -7.07
CA HIS A 136 -8.81 -0.10 -5.75
C HIS A 136 -8.78 1.26 -5.06
N SER A 137 -7.65 1.96 -5.15
CA SER A 137 -7.47 3.31 -4.61
C SER A 137 -8.30 4.34 -5.38
N ALA A 138 -8.30 4.27 -6.72
CA ALA A 138 -9.10 5.17 -7.54
C ALA A 138 -10.62 4.93 -7.37
N LEU A 139 -11.03 3.67 -7.21
CA LEU A 139 -12.43 3.31 -6.95
C LEU A 139 -12.94 3.92 -5.63
N LEU A 140 -12.08 4.12 -4.62
CA LEU A 140 -12.44 4.81 -3.37
C LEU A 140 -12.91 6.24 -3.65
N ALA A 141 -12.18 6.95 -4.50
CA ALA A 141 -12.48 8.33 -4.86
C ALA A 141 -13.79 8.41 -5.66
N ASP A 142 -14.01 7.47 -6.58
CA ASP A 142 -15.20 7.46 -7.45
C ASP A 142 -16.49 7.05 -6.72
N LEU A 143 -16.38 6.16 -5.72
CA LEU A 143 -17.54 5.71 -4.91
C LEU A 143 -17.94 6.73 -3.84
N ALA A 144 -17.01 7.53 -3.33
CA ALA A 144 -17.23 8.33 -2.12
C ALA A 144 -16.95 9.83 -2.32
N ILE A 145 -18.02 10.54 -2.64
CA ILE A 145 -18.03 12.00 -2.79
C ILE A 145 -17.75 12.67 -1.43
N SER A 146 -18.35 12.19 -0.34
CA SER A 146 -18.16 12.71 1.02
C SER A 146 -16.95 12.11 1.75
N ALA A 147 -16.28 12.94 2.56
CA ALA A 147 -15.16 12.53 3.40
C ALA A 147 -15.53 11.45 4.44
N GLU A 148 -16.76 11.50 4.98
CA GLU A 148 -17.24 10.51 5.95
C GLU A 148 -17.37 9.11 5.31
N ILE A 149 -17.89 9.05 4.09
CA ILE A 149 -18.04 7.80 3.33
C ILE A 149 -16.66 7.25 2.96
N ARG A 150 -15.73 8.11 2.52
CA ARG A 150 -14.33 7.73 2.26
C ARG A 150 -13.66 7.12 3.50
N ALA A 151 -13.82 7.76 4.66
CA ALA A 151 -13.26 7.27 5.92
C ALA A 151 -13.85 5.89 6.29
N LYS A 152 -15.16 5.72 6.13
CA LYS A 152 -15.85 4.44 6.39
C LYS A 152 -15.35 3.31 5.47
N LEU A 153 -15.26 3.56 4.17
CA LEU A 153 -14.76 2.59 3.17
C LEU A 153 -13.30 2.21 3.45
N ASN A 154 -12.45 3.21 3.73
CA ASN A 154 -11.03 2.99 4.02
C ASN A 154 -10.83 2.23 5.34
N TRP A 155 -11.65 2.49 6.36
CA TRP A 155 -11.65 1.72 7.60
C TRP A 155 -12.02 0.26 7.34
N LYS A 156 -13.05 -0.01 6.54
CA LYS A 156 -13.45 -1.38 6.15
C LYS A 156 -12.33 -2.07 5.39
N SER A 157 -11.71 -1.40 4.43
CA SER A 157 -10.53 -1.90 3.70
C SER A 157 -9.39 -2.27 4.64
N SER A 158 -9.05 -1.40 5.60
CA SER A 158 -7.98 -1.65 6.57
C SER A 158 -8.31 -2.85 7.48
N PHE A 159 -9.55 -2.97 7.93
CA PHE A 159 -10.01 -4.10 8.76
C PHE A 159 -9.89 -5.44 8.00
N PHE A 160 -10.37 -5.49 6.76
CA PHE A 160 -10.30 -6.69 5.93
C PHE A 160 -8.87 -7.03 5.50
N SER A 161 -8.02 -6.03 5.25
CA SER A 161 -6.58 -6.26 5.00
C SER A 161 -5.87 -6.83 6.23
N ALA A 162 -6.19 -6.35 7.44
CA ALA A 162 -5.67 -6.90 8.68
C ALA A 162 -6.11 -8.37 8.88
N LEU A 163 -7.38 -8.68 8.59
CA LEU A 163 -7.87 -10.05 8.61
C LEU A 163 -7.13 -10.95 7.60
N GLY A 164 -6.86 -10.45 6.40
CA GLY A 164 -6.09 -11.18 5.38
C GLY A 164 -4.65 -11.45 5.81
N SER A 165 -4.06 -10.55 6.58
CA SER A 165 -2.70 -10.69 7.11
C SER A 165 -2.57 -11.86 8.11
N LEU A 166 -3.68 -12.37 8.67
CA LEU A 166 -3.65 -13.55 9.54
C LEU A 166 -3.19 -14.82 8.82
N ALA A 167 -3.27 -14.86 7.48
CA ALA A 167 -2.78 -15.98 6.67
C ALA A 167 -1.27 -16.26 6.91
N VAL A 168 -0.51 -15.24 7.31
CA VAL A 168 0.93 -15.35 7.65
C VAL A 168 1.18 -16.31 8.82
N PHE A 169 0.31 -16.33 9.83
CA PHE A 169 0.52 -17.23 10.97
C PHE A 169 0.36 -18.69 10.56
N VAL A 170 -0.59 -18.96 9.65
CA VAL A 170 -0.77 -20.30 9.08
C VAL A 170 0.38 -20.66 8.17
N SER A 171 0.87 -19.72 7.34
CA SER A 171 1.99 -19.96 6.43
C SER A 171 3.26 -20.35 7.17
N TYR A 172 3.51 -19.76 8.35
CA TYR A 172 4.65 -20.12 9.19
C TYR A 172 4.59 -21.59 9.64
N ALA A 173 3.41 -22.10 10.00
CA ALA A 173 3.23 -23.48 10.41
C ALA A 173 3.41 -24.49 9.25
N VAL A 174 3.09 -24.10 8.02
CA VAL A 174 3.19 -24.97 6.84
C VAL A 174 4.49 -24.82 6.06
N TRP A 175 5.30 -23.79 6.32
CA TRP A 175 6.57 -23.55 5.63
C TRP A 175 7.63 -24.56 6.06
N ARG A 176 8.05 -25.42 5.11
CA ARG A 176 9.16 -26.36 5.27
C ARG A 176 10.05 -26.31 4.03
N ARG A 177 11.31 -25.90 4.21
CA ARG A 177 12.28 -25.71 3.11
C ARG A 177 12.53 -26.97 2.30
N GLU A 178 12.60 -28.12 2.98
CA GLU A 178 12.88 -29.43 2.37
C GLU A 178 11.69 -30.00 1.60
N ASN A 179 10.47 -29.76 2.10
CA ASN A 179 9.24 -30.26 1.49
C ASN A 179 8.19 -29.15 1.39
N LEU A 180 8.19 -28.49 0.24
CA LEU A 180 7.28 -27.38 -0.06
C LEU A 180 5.86 -27.81 -0.41
N TRP A 181 5.53 -29.11 -0.44
CA TRP A 181 4.23 -29.57 -0.93
C TRP A 181 3.07 -28.98 -0.12
N THR A 182 3.13 -29.05 1.21
CA THR A 182 2.09 -28.47 2.09
C THR A 182 1.96 -26.97 1.92
N PHE A 183 3.09 -26.26 1.82
CA PHE A 183 3.11 -24.82 1.58
C PHE A 183 2.52 -24.45 0.21
N ARG A 184 2.87 -25.18 -0.85
CA ARG A 184 2.33 -25.00 -2.21
C ARG A 184 0.83 -25.22 -2.26
N MET A 185 0.32 -26.25 -1.58
CA MET A 185 -1.13 -26.50 -1.49
C MET A 185 -1.84 -25.39 -0.72
N PHE A 186 -1.25 -24.90 0.37
CA PHE A 186 -1.76 -23.73 1.08
C PHE A 186 -1.80 -22.48 0.17
N CYS A 187 -0.72 -22.18 -0.54
CA CYS A 187 -0.67 -21.08 -1.51
C CYS A 187 -1.70 -21.24 -2.63
N LEU A 188 -1.92 -22.47 -3.13
CA LEU A 188 -2.93 -22.76 -4.14
C LEU A 188 -4.35 -22.46 -3.62
N ILE A 189 -4.66 -22.87 -2.38
CA ILE A 189 -5.95 -22.57 -1.75
C ILE A 189 -6.15 -21.06 -1.62
N LEU A 190 -5.12 -20.32 -1.16
CA LEU A 190 -5.18 -18.87 -1.07
C LEU A 190 -5.39 -18.23 -2.45
N ALA A 191 -4.64 -18.66 -3.47
CA ALA A 191 -4.76 -18.14 -4.82
C ALA A 191 -6.16 -18.39 -5.41
N LEU A 192 -6.69 -19.62 -5.28
CA LEU A 192 -8.06 -19.94 -5.69
C LEU A 192 -9.09 -19.10 -4.95
N SER A 193 -8.92 -18.91 -3.64
CA SER A 193 -9.82 -18.05 -2.84
C SER A 193 -9.77 -16.60 -3.30
N SER A 194 -8.60 -16.09 -3.70
CA SER A 194 -8.41 -14.74 -4.24
C SER A 194 -9.06 -14.59 -5.62
N VAL A 195 -8.86 -15.55 -6.54
CA VAL A 195 -9.53 -15.59 -7.86
C VAL A 195 -11.05 -15.52 -7.72
N VAL A 196 -11.60 -16.42 -6.90
CA VAL A 196 -13.04 -16.51 -6.63
C VAL A 196 -13.52 -15.21 -5.96
N GLY A 197 -12.78 -14.73 -4.97
CA GLY A 197 -13.06 -13.51 -4.24
C GLY A 197 -13.16 -12.27 -5.12
N PHE A 198 -12.13 -11.99 -5.92
CA PHE A 198 -12.13 -10.88 -6.86
C PHE A 198 -13.29 -10.98 -7.86
N TYR A 199 -13.58 -12.17 -8.40
CA TYR A 199 -14.68 -12.34 -9.35
C TYR A 199 -16.05 -12.05 -8.73
N PHE A 200 -16.36 -12.63 -7.58
CA PHE A 200 -17.68 -12.48 -6.95
C PHE A 200 -17.87 -11.09 -6.32
N ILE A 201 -16.87 -10.57 -5.61
CA ILE A 201 -16.97 -9.27 -4.92
C ILE A 201 -17.09 -8.13 -5.92
N THR A 202 -16.34 -8.15 -7.03
CA THR A 202 -16.47 -7.11 -8.06
C THR A 202 -17.84 -7.13 -8.73
N ASN A 203 -18.38 -8.32 -9.06
CA ASN A 203 -19.74 -8.46 -9.60
C ASN A 203 -20.80 -7.96 -8.62
N PHE A 204 -20.66 -8.33 -7.34
CA PHE A 204 -21.59 -7.88 -6.31
C PHE A 204 -21.54 -6.36 -6.14
N LEU A 205 -20.33 -5.79 -6.08
CA LEU A 205 -20.12 -4.34 -5.95
C LEU A 205 -20.69 -3.58 -7.15
N GLN A 206 -20.53 -4.12 -8.37
CA GLN A 206 -21.12 -3.57 -9.58
C GLN A 206 -22.66 -3.58 -9.52
N THR A 207 -23.24 -4.68 -9.04
CA THR A 207 -24.70 -4.83 -8.90
C THR A 207 -25.26 -3.89 -7.83
N ALA A 208 -24.57 -3.77 -6.69
CA ALA A 208 -24.94 -2.88 -5.60
C ALA A 208 -24.91 -1.42 -6.07
N PHE A 209 -23.84 -1.01 -6.75
CA PHE A 209 -23.67 0.33 -7.30
C PHE A 209 -24.76 0.68 -8.33
N HIS A 210 -25.02 -0.21 -9.30
CA HIS A 210 -26.08 0.02 -10.29
C HIS A 210 -27.47 0.08 -9.65
N SER A 211 -27.71 -0.70 -8.60
CA SER A 211 -28.98 -0.66 -7.85
C SER A 211 -29.15 0.67 -7.12
N SER A 212 -28.09 1.19 -6.51
CA SER A 212 -28.11 2.51 -5.84
C SER A 212 -28.36 3.66 -6.81
N ILE A 213 -27.75 3.63 -8.00
CA ILE A 213 -28.00 4.64 -9.04
C ILE A 213 -29.46 4.55 -9.53
N LYS A 214 -29.95 3.36 -9.87
CA LYS A 214 -31.33 3.19 -10.36
C LYS A 214 -32.36 3.67 -9.34
N GLN A 215 -32.13 3.41 -8.05
CA GLN A 215 -33.00 3.88 -6.97
C GLN A 215 -32.98 5.40 -6.85
N TYR A 216 -31.81 6.03 -7.02
CA TYR A 216 -31.69 7.49 -7.07
C TYR A 216 -32.43 8.09 -8.27
N GLU A 217 -32.23 7.54 -9.46
CA GLU A 217 -32.93 7.97 -10.68
C GLU A 217 -34.45 7.87 -10.52
N LEU A 218 -34.99 6.74 -10.03
CA LEU A 218 -36.43 6.59 -9.76
C LEU A 218 -36.94 7.62 -8.74
N THR A 219 -36.19 7.87 -7.67
CA THR A 219 -36.59 8.83 -6.62
C THR A 219 -36.57 10.26 -7.17
N SER A 220 -35.62 10.60 -8.04
CA SER A 220 -35.53 11.91 -8.68
C SER A 220 -36.64 12.16 -9.71
N ILE A 221 -37.12 11.10 -10.38
CA ILE A 221 -38.25 11.19 -11.32
C ILE A 221 -39.58 11.32 -10.55
N GLN A 222 -39.73 10.67 -9.41
CA GLN A 222 -40.95 10.73 -8.60
C GLN A 222 -41.09 12.04 -7.82
N ASN A 223 -39.98 12.67 -7.41
CA ASN A 223 -39.97 13.94 -6.69
C ASN A 223 -39.08 14.97 -7.43
N PRO A 224 -39.59 15.69 -8.44
CA PRO A 224 -38.82 16.69 -9.17
C PRO A 224 -38.41 17.92 -8.33
N GLU A 225 -39.02 18.16 -7.17
CA GLU A 225 -38.55 19.18 -6.21
C GLU A 225 -37.30 18.73 -5.44
N PHE A 226 -37.05 17.42 -5.34
CA PHE A 226 -35.89 16.85 -4.65
C PHE A 226 -34.56 17.05 -5.41
N SER A 227 -34.62 17.23 -6.74
CA SER A 227 -33.45 17.60 -7.55
C SER A 227 -33.10 19.09 -7.43
N VAL A 228 -34.09 19.95 -7.16
CA VAL A 228 -33.92 21.41 -6.98
C VAL A 228 -33.56 21.79 -5.53
N GLU A 229 -34.09 21.09 -4.53
CA GLU A 229 -33.69 21.33 -3.13
C GLU A 229 -32.24 20.94 -2.83
N ARG A 230 -31.64 20.03 -3.61
CA ARG A 230 -30.24 19.64 -3.42
C ARG A 230 -29.24 20.60 -4.04
N SER A 231 -29.64 21.48 -4.96
CA SER A 231 -28.77 22.59 -5.41
C SER A 231 -28.78 23.78 -4.44
N ASN A 232 -29.85 23.94 -3.63
CA ASN A 232 -30.04 25.10 -2.76
C ASN A 232 -29.96 24.84 -1.24
N SER A 233 -29.67 23.62 -0.78
CA SER A 233 -29.64 23.27 0.66
C SER A 233 -28.24 23.27 1.32
N HIS A 234 -27.33 24.12 0.87
CA HIS A 234 -26.16 24.51 1.68
C HIS A 234 -26.44 25.82 2.45
N LYS A 235 -27.35 25.77 3.41
CA LYS A 235 -27.38 26.71 4.55
C LYS A 235 -27.07 25.94 5.82
N GLU A 236 -25.77 25.87 6.13
CA GLU A 236 -25.25 25.40 7.42
C GLU A 236 -25.60 26.41 8.51
N ASP A 237 -26.20 25.96 9.62
CA ASP A 237 -25.61 26.18 10.95
C ASP A 237 -26.35 25.49 12.10
N ARG A 238 -25.64 24.57 12.77
CA ARG A 238 -25.41 24.55 14.24
C ARG A 238 -24.30 23.52 14.55
N PRO A 239 -23.08 23.96 14.88
CA PRO A 239 -21.97 23.04 15.17
C PRO A 239 -21.91 22.71 16.67
N SER A 240 -22.07 21.44 17.00
CA SER A 240 -22.11 20.92 18.37
C SER A 240 -21.18 19.71 18.51
N PHE A 241 -20.12 19.82 19.34
CA PHE A 241 -18.95 18.92 19.53
C PHE A 241 -18.18 18.53 18.24
N LYS A 242 -18.86 18.55 17.11
CA LYS A 242 -18.36 18.64 15.74
C LYS A 242 -17.51 19.89 15.53
N ARG A 243 -17.76 21.05 16.17
CA ARG A 243 -16.78 22.17 16.20
C ARG A 243 -15.46 21.81 16.94
N PHE A 244 -15.51 20.81 17.82
CA PHE A 244 -14.45 20.33 18.72
C PHE A 244 -13.59 19.20 18.09
N ILE A 245 -14.07 18.50 17.05
CA ILE A 245 -13.25 17.80 16.02
C ILE A 245 -12.80 18.76 14.90
N THR A 246 -13.61 19.77 14.58
CA THR A 246 -13.32 20.81 13.55
C THR A 246 -12.12 21.71 13.93
N GLN A 247 -11.63 21.62 15.17
CA GLN A 247 -10.36 22.21 15.61
C GLN A 247 -9.25 21.18 15.89
N LEU A 248 -9.53 19.88 15.87
CA LEU A 248 -8.57 18.84 16.30
C LEU A 248 -7.30 18.84 15.45
N LEU A 249 -7.32 19.36 14.21
CA LEU A 249 -6.17 19.33 13.32
C LEU A 249 -6.16 20.53 12.34
N ARG A 250 -6.37 21.76 12.83
CA ARG A 250 -6.36 23.00 12.01
C ARG A 250 -4.94 23.43 11.57
N GLN A 251 -4.10 22.47 11.14
CA GLN A 251 -2.82 22.52 10.38
C GLN A 251 -2.27 21.06 10.15
N GLN A 252 -3.20 20.13 9.93
CA GLN A 252 -3.20 18.67 10.15
C GLN A 252 -1.96 17.86 9.74
N ASN A 253 -1.63 17.82 8.45
CA ASN A 253 -0.74 16.80 7.91
C ASN A 253 0.72 17.05 8.28
N PHE A 254 1.12 18.33 8.28
CA PHE A 254 2.46 18.74 8.69
C PHE A 254 2.77 18.39 10.14
N VAL A 255 1.89 18.80 11.07
CA VAL A 255 2.10 18.58 12.50
C VAL A 255 2.00 17.09 12.83
N LEU A 256 1.03 16.37 12.25
CA LEU A 256 0.87 14.94 12.49
C LEU A 256 2.10 14.15 11.98
N PHE A 257 2.64 14.51 10.81
CA PHE A 257 3.85 13.88 10.27
C PHE A 257 5.06 14.15 11.17
N SER A 258 5.25 15.40 11.60
CA SER A 258 6.30 15.78 12.55
C SER A 258 6.19 15.02 13.88
N VAL A 259 4.99 14.92 14.45
CA VAL A 259 4.75 14.23 15.72
C VAL A 259 5.00 12.73 15.58
N MET A 260 4.55 12.10 14.50
CA MET A 260 4.78 10.66 14.27
C MET A 260 6.27 10.34 14.15
N ASN A 261 7.02 11.12 13.37
CA ASN A 261 8.46 10.91 13.22
C ASN A 261 9.23 11.26 14.52
N LEU A 262 8.78 12.26 15.29
CA LEU A 262 9.37 12.58 16.59
C LEU A 262 9.14 11.46 17.60
N VAL A 263 7.92 10.91 17.67
CA VAL A 263 7.61 9.77 18.54
C VAL A 263 8.43 8.54 18.12
N GLN A 264 8.54 8.28 16.81
CA GLN A 264 9.39 7.21 16.28
C GLN A 264 10.86 7.40 16.68
N LEU A 265 11.39 8.62 16.60
CA LEU A 265 12.75 8.95 17.03
C LEU A 265 12.95 8.70 18.52
N VAL A 266 12.04 9.20 19.37
CA VAL A 266 12.11 9.01 20.83
C VAL A 266 12.06 7.53 21.19
N ILE A 267 11.12 6.77 20.62
CA ILE A 267 11.00 5.33 20.85
C ILE A 267 12.29 4.59 20.42
N SER A 268 12.91 5.01 19.31
CA SER A 268 14.17 4.41 18.84
C SER A 268 15.37 4.75 19.73
N ILE A 269 15.46 5.99 20.23
CA ILE A 269 16.49 6.40 21.19
C ILE A 269 16.32 5.67 22.53
N VAL A 270 15.07 5.52 23.00
CA VAL A 270 14.80 4.74 24.22
C VAL A 270 15.21 3.29 24.02
N MET A 271 14.89 2.68 22.87
CA MET A 271 15.31 1.31 22.58
C MET A 271 16.84 1.18 22.50
N PHE A 272 17.52 2.18 21.94
CA PHE A 272 18.98 2.25 21.92
C PHE A 272 19.58 2.21 23.34
N CYS A 273 19.03 3.01 24.27
CA CYS A 273 19.48 3.07 25.66
C CYS A 273 19.20 1.77 26.44
N VAL A 274 18.11 1.07 26.13
CA VAL A 274 17.72 -0.18 26.79
C VAL A 274 18.62 -1.35 26.38
N GLY A 275 19.09 -1.36 25.12
CA GLY A 275 19.94 -2.42 24.59
C GLY A 275 19.17 -3.70 24.20
N PRO A 276 19.87 -4.71 23.65
CA PRO A 276 19.26 -5.91 23.07
C PRO A 276 18.75 -6.95 24.10
N SER A 277 18.99 -6.74 25.39
CA SER A 277 18.75 -7.76 26.42
C SER A 277 17.28 -8.04 26.72
N ASN A 278 16.39 -7.05 26.54
CA ASN A 278 14.97 -7.19 26.84
C ASN A 278 14.13 -7.48 25.59
N VAL A 279 13.80 -8.76 25.39
CA VAL A 279 13.05 -9.25 24.23
C VAL A 279 11.64 -8.64 24.14
N TRP A 280 10.96 -8.42 25.27
CA TRP A 280 9.60 -7.84 25.26
C TRP A 280 9.61 -6.39 24.76
N MET A 281 10.59 -5.61 25.20
CA MET A 281 10.78 -4.24 24.71
C MET A 281 11.17 -4.22 23.23
N LEU A 282 12.01 -5.17 22.79
CA LEU A 282 12.37 -5.33 21.39
C LEU A 282 11.13 -5.64 20.52
N CYS A 283 10.26 -6.55 20.96
CA CYS A 283 9.02 -6.88 20.25
C CYS A 283 8.08 -5.67 20.17
N LEU A 284 7.89 -4.95 21.28
CA LEU A 284 7.07 -3.74 21.30
C LEU A 284 7.66 -2.66 20.40
N PHE A 285 8.99 -2.52 20.37
CA PHE A 285 9.69 -1.59 19.50
C PHE A 285 9.48 -1.92 18.02
N ILE A 286 9.69 -3.18 17.62
CA ILE A 286 9.47 -3.64 16.23
C ILE A 286 8.04 -3.37 15.79
N ALA A 287 7.06 -3.72 16.63
CA ALA A 287 5.65 -3.48 16.36
C ALA A 287 5.35 -1.97 16.22
N SER A 288 5.85 -1.16 17.15
CA SER A 288 5.66 0.29 17.13
C SER A 288 6.29 0.93 15.89
N ASN A 289 7.53 0.59 15.57
CA ASN A 289 8.25 1.10 14.41
C ASN A 289 7.51 0.77 13.10
N ARG A 290 6.93 -0.44 13.00
CA ARG A 290 6.08 -0.82 11.85
C ARG A 290 4.82 0.03 11.77
N VAL A 291 4.12 0.23 12.88
CA VAL A 291 2.88 1.03 12.93
C VAL A 291 3.14 2.49 12.57
N PHE A 292 4.17 3.11 13.13
CA PHE A 292 4.52 4.50 12.81
C PHE A 292 4.96 4.65 11.36
N THR A 293 5.81 3.76 10.85
CA THR A 293 6.26 3.80 9.45
C THR A 293 5.09 3.66 8.47
N GLU A 294 4.19 2.70 8.70
CA GLU A 294 2.99 2.51 7.87
C GLU A 294 2.07 3.74 7.92
N GLY A 295 1.89 4.32 9.10
CA GLY A 295 1.11 5.53 9.26
C GLY A 295 1.74 6.75 8.58
N THR A 296 3.08 6.89 8.62
CA THR A 296 3.83 7.93 7.91
C THR A 296 3.64 7.80 6.39
N CYS A 297 3.70 6.58 5.83
CA CYS A 297 3.42 6.33 4.41
C CYS A 297 1.98 6.74 4.03
N LYS A 298 0.98 6.38 4.84
CA LYS A 298 -0.41 6.77 4.60
C LYS A 298 -0.64 8.27 4.71
N LEU A 299 0.06 8.94 5.62
CA LEU A 299 -0.01 10.39 5.78
C LEU A 299 0.67 11.13 4.63
N LEU A 300 1.78 10.59 4.11
CA LEU A 300 2.47 11.14 2.94
C LEU A 300 1.54 11.19 1.71
N ASN A 301 0.69 10.18 1.52
CA ASN A 301 -0.30 10.20 0.45
C ASN A 301 -1.28 11.38 0.56
N LEU A 302 -1.66 11.78 1.78
CA LEU A 302 -2.49 12.96 2.00
C LEU A 302 -1.73 14.26 1.68
N VAL A 303 -0.45 14.33 2.03
CA VAL A 303 0.42 15.47 1.70
C VAL A 303 0.59 15.61 0.19
N ILE A 304 0.82 14.51 -0.52
CA ILE A 304 0.91 14.51 -2.00
C ILE A 304 -0.40 15.01 -2.61
N SER A 305 -1.55 14.64 -2.05
CA SER A 305 -2.84 15.18 -2.48
C SER A 305 -2.92 16.70 -2.30
N ASP A 306 -2.46 17.24 -1.16
CA ASP A 306 -2.41 18.70 -0.96
C ASP A 306 -1.46 19.38 -1.98
N LEU A 307 -0.37 18.70 -2.37
CA LEU A 307 0.57 19.19 -3.40
C LEU A 307 -0.05 19.20 -4.81
N VAL A 308 -0.91 18.23 -5.11
CA VAL A 308 -1.73 18.22 -6.35
C VAL A 308 -2.65 19.44 -6.38
N ASP A 309 -3.23 19.81 -5.25
CA ASP A 309 -4.05 21.02 -5.11
C ASP A 309 -3.24 22.29 -5.36
N GLU A 310 -2.02 22.37 -4.80
CA GLU A 310 -1.10 23.48 -5.06
C GLU A 310 -0.74 23.59 -6.53
N ASP A 311 -0.33 22.49 -7.16
CA ASP A 311 0.07 22.46 -8.57
C ASP A 311 -1.08 22.91 -9.49
N PHE A 312 -2.31 22.47 -9.22
CA PHE A 312 -3.50 22.87 -9.96
C PHE A 312 -3.71 24.39 -9.92
N VAL A 313 -3.64 24.97 -8.72
CA VAL A 313 -3.92 26.41 -8.49
C VAL A 313 -2.77 27.28 -9.01
N VAL A 314 -1.53 26.94 -8.67
CA VAL A 314 -0.35 27.75 -8.99
C VAL A 314 -0.07 27.75 -10.50
N HIS A 315 -0.27 26.62 -11.18
CA HIS A 315 -0.04 26.51 -12.62
C HIS A 315 -1.31 26.71 -13.47
N GLY A 316 -2.45 27.07 -12.86
CA GLY A 316 -3.70 27.33 -13.57
C GLY A 316 -4.15 26.17 -14.47
N ARG A 317 -3.94 24.93 -14.02
CA ARG A 317 -4.24 23.74 -14.84
C ARG A 317 -5.74 23.56 -14.99
N LYS A 318 -6.20 23.10 -16.16
CA LYS A 318 -7.62 22.80 -16.41
C LYS A 318 -8.13 21.57 -15.65
N LYS A 319 -7.24 20.63 -15.31
CA LYS A 319 -7.55 19.41 -14.54
C LYS A 319 -6.38 19.09 -13.60
N ALA A 320 -6.69 18.57 -12.42
CA ALA A 320 -5.68 18.12 -11.45
C ALA A 320 -4.99 16.84 -11.96
N VAL A 321 -3.66 16.81 -11.94
CA VAL A 321 -2.88 15.67 -12.46
C VAL A 321 -2.46 14.74 -11.31
N SER A 322 -3.45 14.24 -10.57
CA SER A 322 -3.24 13.42 -9.37
C SER A 322 -2.44 12.15 -9.64
N ALA A 323 -2.84 11.36 -10.64
CA ALA A 323 -2.17 10.10 -10.98
C ALA A 323 -0.69 10.29 -11.35
N LEU A 324 -0.34 11.37 -12.07
CA LEU A 324 1.05 11.65 -12.43
C LEU A 324 1.88 12.07 -11.22
N MET A 325 1.32 12.89 -10.32
CA MET A 325 2.02 13.31 -9.10
C MET A 325 2.26 12.13 -8.16
N PHE A 326 1.26 11.26 -7.95
CA PHE A 326 1.45 10.02 -7.21
C PHE A 326 2.46 9.08 -7.91
N GLY A 327 2.36 8.90 -9.23
CA GLY A 327 3.32 8.11 -10.00
C GLY A 327 4.75 8.65 -9.99
N THR A 328 4.91 9.98 -9.97
CA THR A 328 6.23 10.62 -9.89
C THR A 328 6.83 10.49 -8.49
N SER A 329 6.00 10.50 -7.45
CA SER A 329 6.47 10.20 -6.09
C SER A 329 6.99 8.75 -5.98
N ALA A 330 6.38 7.82 -6.72
CA ALA A 330 6.81 6.42 -6.78
C ALA A 330 8.21 6.25 -7.38
N LEU A 331 8.59 7.10 -8.33
CA LEU A 331 9.95 7.12 -8.91
C LEU A 331 11.06 7.40 -7.87
N VAL A 332 10.72 8.02 -6.73
CA VAL A 332 11.66 8.27 -5.64
C VAL A 332 11.47 7.27 -4.51
N SER A 333 10.22 6.97 -4.13
CA SER A 333 9.94 6.12 -2.97
C SER A 333 10.24 4.65 -3.22
N LYS A 334 9.94 4.11 -4.42
CA LYS A 334 10.10 2.69 -4.72
C LYS A 334 11.57 2.26 -4.84
N PRO A 335 12.49 3.03 -5.47
CA PRO A 335 13.92 2.74 -5.36
C PRO A 335 14.39 2.64 -3.92
N GLY A 336 13.94 3.55 -3.05
CA GLY A 336 14.27 3.49 -1.62
C GLY A 336 13.81 2.20 -0.95
N GLN A 337 12.61 1.71 -1.28
CA GLN A 337 12.09 0.44 -0.76
C GLN A 337 12.88 -0.77 -1.27
N THR A 338 13.23 -0.80 -2.56
CA THR A 338 14.02 -1.90 -3.14
C THR A 338 15.47 -1.88 -2.67
N LEU A 339 16.06 -0.70 -2.43
CA LEU A 339 17.41 -0.57 -1.88
C LEU A 339 17.47 -0.90 -0.38
N ALA A 340 16.38 -0.79 0.37
CA ALA A 340 16.41 -0.96 1.82
C ALA A 340 16.89 -2.35 2.28
N PRO A 341 16.42 -3.48 1.71
CA PRO A 341 16.98 -4.80 1.99
C PRO A 341 18.47 -4.86 1.68
N LEU A 342 18.91 -4.27 0.56
CA LEU A 342 20.29 -4.30 0.08
C LEU A 342 21.25 -3.56 1.03
N VAL A 343 20.85 -2.36 1.46
CA VAL A 343 21.59 -1.59 2.47
C VAL A 343 21.61 -2.34 3.80
N GLY A 344 20.49 -2.99 4.16
CA GLY A 344 20.39 -3.78 5.38
C GLY A 344 21.31 -5.00 5.41
N THR A 345 21.38 -5.77 4.31
CA THR A 345 22.26 -6.93 4.20
C THR A 345 23.73 -6.53 4.18
N TRP A 346 24.07 -5.46 3.45
CA TRP A 346 25.42 -4.90 3.43
C TRP A 346 25.85 -4.41 4.82
N PHE A 347 25.00 -3.68 5.53
CA PHE A 347 25.28 -3.21 6.88
C PHE A 347 25.44 -4.35 7.89
N LEU A 348 24.61 -5.38 7.78
CA LEU A 348 24.74 -6.57 8.63
C LEU A 348 26.05 -7.31 8.34
N SER A 349 26.44 -7.44 7.08
CA SER A 349 27.73 -8.04 6.69
C SER A 349 28.91 -7.25 7.25
N LEU A 350 28.87 -5.91 7.21
CA LEU A 350 29.89 -5.06 7.82
C LEU A 350 30.01 -5.25 9.35
N GLN A 351 28.90 -5.47 10.04
CA GLN A 351 28.90 -5.59 11.51
C GLN A 351 29.18 -6.99 12.02
N THR A 352 28.83 -8.01 11.24
CA THR A 352 28.93 -9.41 11.65
C THR A 352 30.06 -10.16 10.94
N GLY A 353 30.66 -9.57 9.90
CA GLY A 353 31.66 -10.21 9.05
C GLY A 353 31.10 -11.33 8.16
N HIS A 354 29.79 -11.59 8.18
CA HIS A 354 29.16 -12.70 7.46
C HIS A 354 28.22 -12.18 6.37
N ASP A 355 28.42 -12.63 5.13
CA ASP A 355 27.46 -12.37 4.06
C ASP A 355 26.33 -13.42 4.07
N ILE A 356 25.10 -12.95 3.94
CA ILE A 356 23.90 -13.80 3.83
C ILE A 356 24.02 -14.72 2.60
N PHE A 357 24.75 -14.31 1.57
CA PHE A 357 25.01 -15.12 0.38
C PHE A 357 26.18 -16.11 0.53
N GLU A 358 27.10 -15.93 1.48
CA GLU A 358 28.18 -16.90 1.76
C GLU A 358 27.62 -18.13 2.50
N THR A 359 26.69 -17.93 3.43
CA THR A 359 26.02 -19.00 4.19
C THR A 359 25.10 -19.87 3.31
N GLY A 360 24.62 -19.31 2.19
CA GLY A 360 23.76 -20.01 1.23
C GLY A 360 24.45 -21.20 0.53
N ASN A 361 25.79 -21.19 0.45
CA ASN A 361 26.54 -22.23 -0.25
C ASN A 361 26.86 -23.48 0.59
N GLU A 362 26.91 -23.39 1.93
CA GLU A 362 27.17 -24.57 2.78
C GLU A 362 25.93 -25.15 3.46
N LEU A 363 24.87 -24.37 3.72
CA LEU A 363 23.68 -24.91 4.41
C LEU A 363 22.31 -24.30 4.02
N GLY A 364 22.21 -23.50 2.95
CA GLY A 364 20.91 -23.04 2.42
C GLY A 364 19.96 -22.41 3.46
N THR A 365 20.50 -21.81 4.52
CA THR A 365 19.74 -21.33 5.67
C THR A 365 19.98 -19.83 5.89
N LEU A 366 18.90 -19.03 5.82
CA LEU A 366 18.86 -17.67 6.38
C LEU A 366 18.93 -17.69 7.92
N SER A 367 18.84 -18.89 8.52
CA SER A 367 18.99 -19.13 9.95
C SER A 367 20.42 -19.53 10.26
N ILE A 368 21.11 -18.70 11.03
CA ILE A 368 22.41 -19.03 11.62
C ILE A 368 22.23 -20.26 12.52
N ASP A 369 23.01 -21.32 12.27
CA ASP A 369 23.02 -22.52 13.12
C ASP A 369 23.63 -22.17 14.49
N LYS A 370 22.75 -21.84 15.44
CA LYS A 370 23.13 -21.44 16.80
C LYS A 370 23.99 -22.46 17.53
N SER A 371 23.98 -23.73 17.11
CA SER A 371 24.75 -24.80 17.74
C SER A 371 26.25 -24.77 17.37
N LYS A 372 26.62 -24.06 16.30
CA LYS A 372 27.99 -23.95 15.80
C LYS A 372 28.69 -22.65 16.18
N LEU A 373 27.97 -21.67 16.74
CA LEU A 373 28.54 -20.38 17.08
C LEU A 373 29.12 -20.38 18.49
N SER A 374 30.29 -19.77 18.62
CA SER A 374 30.81 -19.38 19.92
C SER A 374 29.86 -18.37 20.59
N PRO A 375 29.84 -18.30 21.94
CA PRO A 375 29.05 -17.30 22.66
C PRO A 375 29.39 -15.85 22.27
N GLU A 376 30.63 -15.61 21.85
CA GLU A 376 31.12 -14.30 21.41
C GLU A 376 30.58 -13.93 20.03
N GLU A 377 30.62 -14.84 19.06
CA GLU A 377 30.01 -14.65 17.73
C GLU A 377 28.50 -14.44 17.86
N PHE A 378 27.81 -15.24 18.69
CA PHE A 378 26.38 -15.05 18.92
C PHE A 378 26.05 -13.65 19.45
N LYS A 379 26.86 -13.14 20.38
CA LYS A 379 26.71 -11.79 20.91
C LYS A 379 27.00 -10.72 19.85
N GLN A 380 27.99 -10.94 18.98
CA GLN A 380 28.27 -10.05 17.84
C GLN A 380 27.10 -10.01 16.84
N HIS A 381 26.52 -11.16 16.47
CA HIS A 381 25.35 -11.22 15.59
C HIS A 381 24.11 -10.57 16.22
N GLN A 382 23.86 -10.84 17.51
CA GLN A 382 22.76 -10.21 18.24
C GLN A 382 22.93 -8.68 18.26
N GLN A 383 24.14 -8.20 18.51
CA GLN A 383 24.45 -6.77 18.51
C GLN A 383 24.33 -6.16 17.11
N GLY A 384 24.78 -6.86 16.07
CA GLY A 384 24.66 -6.42 14.68
C GLY A 384 23.21 -6.25 14.24
N CYS A 385 22.38 -7.26 14.52
CA CYS A 385 20.93 -7.19 14.26
C CYS A 385 20.26 -6.06 15.06
N PHE A 386 20.63 -5.87 16.33
CA PHE A 386 20.10 -4.80 17.16
C PHE A 386 20.48 -3.41 16.64
N ASN A 387 21.74 -3.22 16.27
CA ASN A 387 22.25 -1.99 15.70
C ASN A 387 21.52 -1.65 14.39
N LEU A 388 21.35 -2.63 13.49
CA LEU A 388 20.57 -2.45 12.26
C LEU A 388 19.14 -2.01 12.57
N LEU A 389 18.49 -2.69 13.52
CA LEU A 389 17.11 -2.45 13.91
C LEU A 389 16.87 -1.06 14.48
N VAL A 390 17.85 -0.50 15.21
CA VAL A 390 17.69 0.76 15.95
C VAL A 390 18.30 1.95 15.21
N TYR A 391 19.49 1.81 14.61
CA TYR A 391 20.16 2.93 13.95
C TYR A 391 19.44 3.40 12.70
N ILE A 392 18.91 2.48 11.88
CA ILE A 392 18.20 2.86 10.65
C ILE A 392 17.00 3.76 10.96
N PRO A 393 16.06 3.38 11.86
CA PRO A 393 14.95 4.27 12.23
C PRO A 393 15.39 5.62 12.79
N ILE A 394 16.46 5.68 13.59
CA ILE A 394 16.99 6.96 14.12
C ILE A 394 17.45 7.87 12.98
N VAL A 395 18.31 7.34 12.09
CA VAL A 395 18.84 8.10 10.95
C VAL A 395 17.70 8.55 10.04
N CYS A 396 16.79 7.65 9.70
CA CYS A 396 15.62 7.97 8.88
C CYS A 396 14.75 9.04 9.54
N ALA A 397 14.43 8.94 10.83
CA ALA A 397 13.58 9.91 11.52
C ALA A 397 14.25 11.29 11.62
N VAL A 398 15.56 11.36 11.87
CA VAL A 398 16.32 12.62 11.87
C VAL A 398 16.31 13.27 10.49
N VAL A 399 16.64 12.50 9.44
CA VAL A 399 16.63 13.02 8.06
C VAL A 399 15.22 13.46 7.66
N GLN A 400 14.20 12.67 7.98
CA GLN A 400 12.80 13.00 7.73
C GLN A 400 12.41 14.32 8.42
N LEU A 401 12.73 14.49 9.71
CA LEU A 401 12.43 15.73 10.44
C LEU A 401 13.17 16.93 9.84
N LEU A 402 14.46 16.79 9.51
CA LEU A 402 15.26 17.86 8.89
C LEU A 402 14.70 18.28 7.53
N VAL A 403 14.43 17.32 6.64
CA VAL A 403 13.83 17.61 5.33
C VAL A 403 12.43 18.20 5.50
N TRP A 404 11.65 17.69 6.45
CA TRP A 404 10.31 18.19 6.71
C TRP A 404 10.29 19.63 7.20
N THR A 405 11.33 20.11 7.89
CA THR A 405 11.42 21.55 8.27
C THR A 405 11.42 22.49 7.07
N GLN A 406 11.79 22.02 5.88
CA GLN A 406 11.81 22.80 4.64
C GLN A 406 10.45 22.79 3.91
N PHE A 407 9.50 21.96 4.34
CA PHE A 407 8.19 21.87 3.71
C PHE A 407 7.38 23.14 3.98
N SER A 408 6.93 23.83 2.92
CA SER A 408 6.33 25.17 3.02
C SER A 408 4.81 25.21 2.83
N LEU A 409 4.19 24.10 2.41
CA LEU A 409 2.77 24.01 2.11
C LEU A 409 1.95 23.70 3.38
N HIS A 410 1.91 24.66 4.30
CA HIS A 410 1.15 24.56 5.54
C HIS A 410 0.53 25.91 5.93
N GLY A 411 -0.26 25.94 7.01
CA GLY A 411 -0.76 27.17 7.61
C GLY A 411 -1.63 28.05 6.70
N SER A 412 -1.23 29.31 6.49
CA SER A 412 -1.95 30.27 5.64
C SER A 412 -1.89 29.90 4.16
N ARG A 413 -0.74 29.43 3.66
CA ARG A 413 -0.53 29.04 2.26
C ARG A 413 -1.44 27.90 1.84
N LEU A 414 -1.50 26.84 2.64
CA LEU A 414 -2.40 25.70 2.38
C LEU A 414 -3.87 26.12 2.39
N ARG A 415 -4.28 26.99 3.34
CA ARG A 415 -5.66 27.51 3.38
C ARG A 415 -6.01 28.34 2.15
N TRP A 416 -5.07 29.15 1.69
CA TRP A 416 -5.23 29.95 0.47
C TRP A 416 -5.42 29.05 -0.76
N ILE A 417 -4.57 28.04 -0.96
CA ILE A 417 -4.69 27.08 -2.06
C ILE A 417 -6.03 26.33 -2.01
N LYS A 418 -6.44 25.84 -0.82
CA LYS A 418 -7.73 25.15 -0.68
C LYS A 418 -8.92 26.07 -0.97
N SER A 419 -8.84 27.34 -0.58
CA SER A 419 -9.89 28.31 -0.89
C SER A 419 -10.02 28.59 -2.39
N LEU A 420 -8.89 28.69 -3.10
CA LEU A 420 -8.88 28.88 -4.55
C LEU A 420 -9.37 27.65 -5.31
N ARG A 421 -9.00 26.45 -4.85
CA ARG A 421 -9.48 25.20 -5.46
C ARG A 421 -11.00 25.02 -5.28
N ALA A 422 -11.53 25.31 -4.08
CA ALA A 422 -12.96 25.30 -3.84
C ALA A 422 -13.71 26.36 -4.68
N GLY A 423 -13.11 27.54 -4.87
CA GLY A 423 -13.66 28.60 -5.74
C GLY A 423 -13.64 28.24 -7.23
N ALA A 424 -12.62 27.52 -7.71
CA ALA A 424 -12.49 27.11 -9.11
C ALA A 424 -13.54 26.05 -9.52
N GLU A 425 -14.00 25.20 -8.60
CA GLU A 425 -15.10 24.26 -8.86
C GLU A 425 -16.46 24.98 -8.97
N HIS A 426 -16.63 26.14 -8.33
CA HIS A 426 -17.85 26.96 -8.46
C HIS A 426 -17.93 27.78 -9.75
N SER A 427 -16.85 27.87 -10.53
CA SER A 427 -16.84 28.55 -11.83
C SER A 427 -17.19 27.65 -13.03
N VAL A 428 -17.56 26.38 -12.80
CA VAL A 428 -17.87 25.40 -13.87
C VAL A 428 -19.25 24.74 -13.69
N ILE A 429 -20.21 25.43 -13.05
CA ILE A 429 -21.63 25.05 -13.15
C ILE A 429 -22.42 26.22 -13.71
#